data_AF-A0A7M4A5J1-F1
#
_entry.id   AF-A0A7M4A5J1-F1
#
_cell.length_a   1.000
_cell.length_b   1.000
_cell.length_c   1.000
_cell.angle_alpha   90.00
_cell.angle_beta   90.00
_cell.angle_gamma   90.00
#
_symmetry.space_group_name_H-M   'P 1'
#
loop_
_entity.id
_entity.type
_entity.pdbx_description
1 polymer ?
#
loop_
_entity_poly.entity_id
_entity_poly.type
_entity_poly.pdbx_seq_one_letter_code
_entity_poly.pdbx_strand_id
1 'polypeptide(L)'
;MNTGKSLTYSRLVSHNSYHSVLEEGRTLAIHEAELMTNVLVVFKKNFEQVHDESLRKITDILHDISERFDVKFDLTAREKVRRADFIGRDLVIVLGGDGTLTSISHNIDADTPVIGVNSHPIEQDPAGSFGFYMDSNVDTFAEDIVTALNGNSIINEVPRLQAIIDTTSGNRFTTDPAMNDLLIANTHQYAPSKYHLRRGGKKCRQQSSGIVFSTWLGQGAWLNHILEKSTMQKMRKKVDTSEIGDHYFVVSREIPHQQREDEEWSWFDWTNEDTVITSDMHRGYVVPDGWDEVHFNRGASITVNLEAPKLCLLTFRKSINEKLADLIAQELV
;
A
#
# COMPACT_ATOMS: atom_id res chain seq x y z
N MET A 1 -13.99 55.32 -20.33
CA MET A 1 -13.86 53.91 -20.77
C MET A 1 -12.80 53.29 -19.84
N ASN A 2 -13.08 52.75 -18.64
CA ASN A 2 -13.97 51.65 -18.24
C ASN A 2 -13.89 50.48 -19.23
N THR A 3 -13.46 49.25 -18.90
CA THR A 3 -13.42 48.51 -17.62
C THR A 3 -12.46 47.30 -17.74
N GLY A 4 -11.64 47.03 -16.72
CA GLY A 4 -11.09 45.70 -16.46
C GLY A 4 -12.13 44.82 -15.77
N LYS A 5 -12.22 43.54 -16.17
CA LYS A 5 -13.11 42.56 -15.53
C LYS A 5 -12.30 41.64 -14.63
N SER A 6 -12.46 41.86 -13.33
CA SER A 6 -12.21 40.88 -12.26
C SER A 6 -13.39 39.91 -12.22
N LEU A 7 -13.14 38.60 -12.30
CA LEU A 7 -14.15 37.56 -12.13
C LEU A 7 -14.19 37.15 -10.65
N THR A 8 -15.10 37.76 -9.90
CA THR A 8 -15.55 37.32 -8.58
C THR A 8 -16.51 36.13 -8.74
N TYR A 9 -16.13 34.96 -8.24
CA TYR A 9 -17.06 33.85 -8.03
C TYR A 9 -17.71 33.98 -6.65
N SER A 10 -19.04 34.14 -6.62
CA SER A 10 -19.83 34.19 -5.39
C SER A 10 -21.08 33.33 -5.52
N ARG A 11 -21.36 32.59 -4.43
CA ARG A 11 -22.58 31.84 -4.07
C ARG A 11 -22.80 30.46 -4.69
N LEU A 12 -22.89 29.44 -3.83
CA LEU A 12 -24.15 28.82 -3.41
C LEU A 12 -23.89 27.86 -2.22
N VAL A 13 -24.49 28.17 -1.05
CA VAL A 13 -24.74 27.18 0.01
C VAL A 13 -26.23 27.23 0.28
N SER A 14 -26.93 26.13 -0.02
CA SER A 14 -28.31 25.91 0.41
C SER A 14 -28.35 24.57 1.14
N HIS A 15 -28.61 24.62 2.44
CA HIS A 15 -28.86 23.45 3.29
C HIS A 15 -30.18 22.78 2.90
N ASN A 16 -30.14 21.46 2.71
CA ASN A 16 -31.31 20.60 2.88
C ASN A 16 -30.86 19.24 3.40
N SER A 17 -31.39 18.87 4.57
CA SER A 17 -31.13 17.63 5.30
C SER A 17 -32.16 16.56 4.91
N TYR A 18 -31.69 15.38 4.48
CA TYR A 18 -32.50 14.16 4.39
C TYR A 18 -31.67 12.94 4.82
N HIS A 19 -32.25 12.12 5.70
CA HIS A 19 -31.77 10.79 6.08
C HIS A 19 -32.20 9.74 5.06
N SER A 20 -31.28 8.87 4.61
CA SER A 20 -31.60 7.47 4.22
C SER A 20 -30.34 6.61 4.01
N VAL A 21 -30.29 5.50 4.77
CA VAL A 21 -29.78 4.12 4.52
C VAL A 21 -28.40 3.90 3.86
N LEU A 22 -27.62 3.02 4.49
CA LEU A 22 -26.20 2.65 4.33
C LEU A 22 -25.90 1.75 3.11
N GLU A 23 -24.80 2.04 2.39
CA GLU A 23 -24.00 1.10 1.57
C GLU A 23 -22.58 1.68 1.29
N GLU A 24 -21.64 0.82 0.87
CA GLU A 24 -20.21 1.13 0.63
C GLU A 24 -19.98 2.34 -0.30
N GLY A 25 -19.01 3.18 0.07
CA GLY A 25 -18.80 4.51 -0.51
C GLY A 25 -19.02 5.64 0.51
N ARG A 26 -18.49 5.50 1.73
CA ARG A 26 -18.52 6.60 2.70
C ARG A 26 -17.70 7.78 2.18
N THR A 27 -18.39 8.81 1.70
CA THR A 27 -17.99 10.18 1.99
C THR A 27 -17.89 10.29 3.50
N LEU A 28 -16.80 10.84 4.03
CA LEU A 28 -16.71 11.25 5.43
C LEU A 28 -18.04 11.91 5.79
N ALA A 29 -18.64 11.49 6.91
CA ALA A 29 -19.85 12.17 7.37
C ALA A 29 -19.54 13.66 7.34
N ILE A 30 -20.45 14.50 6.84
CA ILE A 30 -20.24 15.96 6.75
C ILE A 30 -19.88 16.56 8.14
N HIS A 31 -20.10 15.80 9.22
CA HIS A 31 -19.69 16.09 10.60
C HIS A 31 -18.27 15.65 11.02
N GLU A 32 -17.53 14.85 10.23
CA GLU A 32 -16.11 14.46 10.45
C GLU A 32 -15.14 15.24 9.54
N ALA A 33 -15.65 16.05 8.60
CA ALA A 33 -14.86 17.09 7.93
C ALA A 33 -14.51 18.28 8.87
N GLU A 34 -14.70 18.11 10.18
CA GLU A 34 -14.05 18.92 11.21
C GLU A 34 -12.54 18.69 11.13
N LEU A 35 -11.93 19.48 10.25
CA LEU A 35 -10.61 20.07 10.40
C LEU A 35 -9.44 19.08 10.43
N MET A 36 -9.04 18.61 9.24
CA MET A 36 -7.67 18.11 8.99
C MET A 36 -6.66 19.23 9.27
N THR A 37 -6.41 19.52 10.54
CA THR A 37 -5.61 20.66 11.00
C THR A 37 -4.15 20.30 11.18
N ASN A 38 -3.83 19.03 11.41
CA ASN A 38 -2.49 18.60 11.76
C ASN A 38 -1.92 17.63 10.72
N VAL A 39 -1.19 18.19 9.76
CA VAL A 39 -0.62 17.47 8.63
C VAL A 39 0.83 17.09 8.90
N LEU A 40 1.22 15.85 8.56
CA LEU A 40 2.62 15.46 8.52
C LEU A 40 3.06 15.26 7.07
N VAL A 41 4.07 16.00 6.63
CA VAL A 41 4.75 15.78 5.36
C VAL A 41 5.99 14.93 5.61
N VAL A 42 6.00 13.73 5.05
CA VAL A 42 7.19 12.89 5.02
C VAL A 42 7.80 12.93 3.63
N PHE A 43 9.07 13.27 3.53
CA PHE A 43 9.76 13.37 2.25
C PHE A 43 11.01 12.51 2.21
N LYS A 44 11.33 11.98 1.03
CA LYS A 44 12.60 11.29 0.81
C LYS A 44 13.72 12.31 0.67
N LYS A 45 14.77 12.21 1.50
CA LYS A 45 15.95 13.04 1.34
C LYS A 45 16.89 12.42 0.30
N ASN A 46 16.73 12.81 -0.95
CA ASN A 46 17.63 12.40 -2.03
C ASN A 46 18.72 13.46 -2.28
N PHE A 47 19.87 13.05 -2.82
CA PHE A 47 20.94 13.97 -3.24
C PHE A 47 20.70 14.58 -4.63
N GLU A 48 19.51 14.36 -5.20
CA GLU A 48 19.14 14.83 -6.53
C GLU A 48 18.30 16.10 -6.42
N GLN A 49 18.70 17.11 -7.18
CA GLN A 49 18.15 18.46 -7.10
C GLN A 49 16.63 18.51 -7.37
N VAL A 50 16.10 17.63 -8.20
CA VAL A 50 14.67 17.59 -8.57
C VAL A 50 13.76 17.34 -7.36
N HIS A 51 14.20 16.51 -6.40
CA HIS A 51 13.41 16.24 -5.21
C HIS A 51 13.44 17.41 -4.22
N ASP A 52 14.57 18.12 -4.12
CA ASP A 52 14.68 19.34 -3.31
C ASP A 52 13.79 20.46 -3.87
N GLU A 53 13.73 20.61 -5.20
CA GLU A 53 12.84 21.56 -5.86
C GLU A 53 11.36 21.22 -5.64
N SER A 54 11.02 19.94 -5.76
CA SER A 54 9.67 19.45 -5.48
C SER A 54 9.27 19.69 -4.02
N LEU A 55 10.16 19.42 -3.07
CA LEU A 55 9.93 19.70 -1.66
C LEU A 55 9.67 21.19 -1.42
N ARG A 56 10.45 22.09 -2.02
CA ARG A 56 10.24 23.54 -1.91
C ARG A 56 8.86 23.95 -2.43
N LYS A 57 8.50 23.52 -3.65
CA LYS A 57 7.20 23.83 -4.25
C LYS A 57 6.03 23.34 -3.40
N ILE A 58 6.10 22.10 -2.89
CA ILE A 58 5.07 21.53 -2.02
C ILE A 58 4.99 22.30 -0.69
N THR A 59 6.12 22.70 -0.13
CA THR A 59 6.18 23.51 1.10
C THR A 59 5.55 24.90 0.89
N ASP A 60 5.82 25.55 -0.25
CA ASP A 60 5.23 26.85 -0.60
C ASP A 60 3.71 26.72 -0.75
N ILE A 61 3.22 25.67 -1.42
CA ILE A 61 1.78 25.38 -1.53
C ILE A 61 1.16 25.17 -0.15
N LEU A 62 1.81 24.43 0.74
CA LEU A 62 1.29 24.19 2.10
C LEU A 62 1.28 25.47 2.95
N HIS A 63 2.23 26.38 2.77
CA HIS A 63 2.19 27.70 3.37
C HIS A 63 0.98 28.50 2.87
N ASP A 64 0.74 28.55 1.56
CA ASP A 64 -0.44 29.22 0.99
C ASP A 64 -1.76 28.61 1.49
N ILE A 65 -1.79 27.28 1.68
CA ILE A 65 -2.95 26.57 2.25
C ILE A 65 -3.15 26.93 3.72
N SER A 66 -2.08 27.00 4.51
CA SER A 66 -2.14 27.38 5.95
C SER A 66 -2.62 28.81 6.18
N GLU A 67 -2.54 29.70 5.18
CA GLU A 67 -3.12 31.05 5.25
C GLU A 67 -4.64 31.07 5.01
N ARG A 68 -5.17 30.07 4.31
CA ARG A 68 -6.58 30.01 3.86
C ARG A 68 -7.41 29.01 4.65
N PHE A 69 -6.78 27.98 5.18
CA PHE A 69 -7.36 26.92 5.99
C PHE A 69 -6.63 26.87 7.33
N ASP A 70 -7.32 26.47 8.41
CA ASP A 70 -6.69 26.27 9.73
C ASP A 70 -5.86 24.98 9.73
N VAL A 71 -4.76 24.98 8.99
CA VAL A 71 -3.88 23.82 8.77
C VAL A 71 -2.48 24.16 9.26
N LYS A 72 -1.95 23.31 10.10
CA LYS A 72 -0.56 23.24 10.53
C LYS A 72 0.07 22.03 9.89
N PHE A 73 1.34 22.16 9.51
CA PHE A 73 2.08 21.06 8.94
C PHE A 73 3.50 20.99 9.49
N ASP A 74 3.98 19.76 9.71
CA ASP A 74 5.37 19.47 10.03
C ASP A 74 6.02 18.74 8.86
N LEU A 75 7.33 18.94 8.66
CA LEU A 75 8.11 18.20 7.67
C LEU A 75 9.13 17.31 8.36
N THR A 76 9.15 16.03 7.98
CA THR A 76 10.15 15.08 8.49
C THR A 76 10.75 14.29 7.32
N ALA A 77 12.08 14.16 7.32
CA ALA A 77 12.76 13.31 6.37
C ALA A 77 12.46 11.84 6.69
N ARG A 78 12.16 11.03 5.68
CA ARG A 78 11.84 9.61 5.77
C ARG A 78 12.78 8.82 6.69
N GLU A 79 14.08 9.07 6.61
CA GLU A 79 15.11 8.37 7.39
C GLU A 79 15.08 8.67 8.89
N LYS A 80 14.35 9.71 9.30
CA LYS A 80 14.22 10.15 10.70
C LYS A 80 12.84 9.87 11.29
N VAL A 81 11.88 9.52 10.44
CA VAL A 81 10.50 9.26 10.85
C VAL A 81 10.45 8.08 11.80
N ARG A 82 9.57 8.19 12.80
CA ARG A 82 9.24 7.14 13.77
C ARG A 82 7.74 7.04 13.88
N ARG A 83 7.25 5.91 14.38
CA ARG A 83 5.82 5.72 14.69
C ARG A 83 5.21 6.84 15.52
N ALA A 84 5.98 7.40 16.46
CA ALA A 84 5.51 8.50 17.31
C ALA A 84 5.16 9.79 16.54
N ASP A 85 5.74 10.01 15.35
CA ASP A 85 5.49 11.23 14.56
C ASP A 85 4.09 11.24 13.93
N PHE A 86 3.46 10.07 13.79
CA PHE A 86 2.12 9.88 13.21
C PHE A 86 0.99 10.04 14.23
N ILE A 87 1.30 10.01 15.53
CA ILE A 87 0.28 10.09 16.58
C ILE A 87 -0.40 11.47 16.52
N GLY A 88 -1.72 11.47 16.38
CA GLY A 88 -2.54 12.69 16.36
C GLY A 88 -2.39 13.52 15.08
N ARG A 89 -1.93 12.91 13.98
CA ARG A 89 -1.97 13.52 12.65
C ARG A 89 -3.33 13.24 12.01
N ASP A 90 -3.91 14.27 11.40
CA ASP A 90 -5.19 14.16 10.72
C ASP A 90 -5.02 13.78 9.23
N LEU A 91 -3.80 13.96 8.71
CA LEU A 91 -3.44 13.66 7.32
C LEU A 91 -1.93 13.47 7.21
N VAL A 92 -1.50 12.47 6.45
CA VAL A 92 -0.10 12.26 6.08
C VAL A 92 0.09 12.50 4.60
N ILE A 93 1.11 13.27 4.25
CA ILE A 93 1.51 13.54 2.87
C ILE A 93 2.88 12.92 2.66
N VAL A 94 2.95 11.94 1.77
CA VAL A 94 4.21 11.29 1.41
C VAL A 94 4.72 11.87 0.10
N LEU A 95 5.85 12.57 0.15
CA LEU A 95 6.52 13.11 -1.03
C LEU A 95 7.69 12.20 -1.45
N GLY A 96 7.55 11.53 -2.59
CA GLY A 96 8.52 10.54 -3.05
C GLY A 96 8.04 9.75 -4.26
N GLY A 97 8.32 8.45 -4.28
CA GLY A 97 7.69 7.47 -5.16
C GLY A 97 7.10 6.31 -4.35
N ASP A 98 6.64 5.25 -5.01
CA ASP A 98 5.96 4.11 -4.33
C ASP A 98 6.79 3.52 -3.18
N GLY A 99 8.10 3.31 -3.39
CA GLY A 99 8.99 2.77 -2.36
C GLY A 99 9.13 3.68 -1.14
N THR A 100 8.85 4.98 -1.26
CA THR A 100 8.80 5.89 -0.11
C THR A 100 7.53 5.64 0.69
N LEU A 101 6.38 5.58 0.01
CA LEU A 101 5.08 5.32 0.63
C LEU A 101 5.04 3.96 1.32
N THR A 102 5.45 2.88 0.65
CA THR A 102 5.48 1.53 1.26
C THR A 102 6.42 1.47 2.47
N SER A 103 7.58 2.16 2.40
CA SER A 103 8.50 2.23 3.53
C SER A 103 8.02 3.07 4.71
N ILE A 104 6.94 3.83 4.58
CA ILE A 104 6.41 4.64 5.69
C ILE A 104 5.08 4.09 6.18
N SER A 105 4.30 3.44 5.31
CA SER A 105 2.94 2.98 5.60
C SER A 105 2.87 2.07 6.82
N HIS A 106 3.93 1.30 7.14
CA HIS A 106 3.99 0.46 8.33
C HIS A 106 3.89 1.23 9.67
N ASN A 107 4.23 2.52 9.67
CA ASN A 107 4.11 3.39 10.85
C ASN A 107 2.77 4.13 10.94
N ILE A 108 1.94 4.06 9.89
CA ILE A 108 0.69 4.82 9.78
C ILE A 108 -0.47 3.95 10.28
N ASP A 109 -1.25 4.52 11.21
CA ASP A 109 -2.44 3.89 11.75
C ASP A 109 -3.59 3.91 10.71
N ALA A 110 -4.52 2.97 10.81
CA ALA A 110 -5.51 2.72 9.75
C ALA A 110 -6.52 3.86 9.53
N ASP A 111 -6.74 4.68 10.55
CA ASP A 111 -7.64 5.82 10.55
C ASP A 111 -7.00 7.10 9.99
N THR A 112 -5.68 7.12 9.82
CA THR A 112 -4.96 8.30 9.32
C THR A 112 -4.91 8.27 7.78
N PRO A 113 -5.58 9.22 7.09
CA PRO A 113 -5.55 9.28 5.63
C PRO A 113 -4.16 9.65 5.09
N VAL A 114 -3.83 9.11 3.92
CA VAL A 114 -2.53 9.31 3.26
C VAL A 114 -2.71 9.83 1.84
N ILE A 115 -1.94 10.86 1.48
CA ILE A 115 -1.77 11.33 0.10
C ILE A 115 -0.36 10.98 -0.37
N GLY A 116 -0.25 10.26 -1.48
CA GLY A 116 1.02 10.09 -2.18
C GLY A 116 1.24 11.19 -3.21
N VAL A 117 2.31 11.98 -3.07
CA VAL A 117 2.75 13.01 -4.01
C VAL A 117 4.03 12.55 -4.73
N ASN A 118 3.93 12.27 -6.03
CA ASN A 118 5.06 11.90 -6.85
C ASN A 118 5.99 13.10 -7.04
N SER A 119 7.18 13.01 -6.44
CA SER A 119 8.19 14.08 -6.48
C SER A 119 8.99 14.14 -7.78
N HIS A 120 8.93 13.10 -8.62
CA HIS A 120 9.64 13.05 -9.90
C HIS A 120 8.91 12.07 -10.83
N PRO A 121 7.81 12.49 -11.48
CA PRO A 121 7.00 11.61 -12.32
C PRO A 121 7.70 11.25 -13.64
N ILE A 122 7.51 10.00 -14.08
CA ILE A 122 8.11 9.50 -15.33
C ILE A 122 7.62 10.24 -16.59
N GLU A 123 6.42 10.82 -16.53
CA GLU A 123 5.85 11.62 -17.62
C GLU A 123 6.61 12.93 -17.86
N GLN A 124 7.32 13.42 -16.83
CA GLN A 124 8.10 14.66 -16.89
C GLN A 124 9.57 14.39 -17.20
N ASP A 125 10.09 13.26 -16.72
CA ASP A 125 11.48 12.86 -16.89
C ASP A 125 11.58 11.33 -17.00
N PRO A 126 12.22 10.78 -18.05
CA PRO A 126 12.40 9.32 -18.18
C PRO A 126 13.13 8.63 -17.02
N ALA A 127 13.90 9.37 -16.21
CA ALA A 127 14.53 8.86 -14.98
C ALA A 127 13.58 8.86 -13.76
N GLY A 128 12.38 9.45 -13.91
CA GLY A 128 11.36 9.54 -12.88
C GLY A 128 10.68 8.21 -12.57
N SER A 129 9.81 8.23 -11.56
CA SER A 129 9.08 7.07 -11.07
C SER A 129 7.66 7.02 -11.59
N PHE A 130 7.14 5.81 -11.78
CA PHE A 130 5.75 5.56 -12.18
C PHE A 130 4.75 6.04 -11.12
N GLY A 131 4.96 5.69 -9.84
CA GLY A 131 4.15 6.21 -8.73
C GLY A 131 2.71 5.70 -8.72
N PHE A 132 2.53 4.38 -8.70
CA PHE A 132 1.20 3.75 -8.68
C PHE A 132 0.32 4.23 -7.52
N TYR A 133 0.87 4.28 -6.30
CA TYR A 133 0.20 4.78 -5.09
C TYR A 133 0.26 6.31 -4.97
N MET A 134 0.95 6.99 -5.88
CA MET A 134 1.19 8.42 -5.85
C MET A 134 0.19 9.12 -6.77
N ASP A 135 -1.05 9.28 -6.31
CA ASP A 135 -2.10 9.88 -7.15
C ASP A 135 -1.98 11.39 -7.29
N SER A 136 -1.10 12.07 -6.56
CA SER A 136 -0.80 13.49 -6.73
C SER A 136 0.62 13.70 -7.26
N ASN A 137 0.93 14.86 -7.81
CA ASN A 137 2.29 15.29 -8.13
C ASN A 137 2.44 16.80 -7.87
N VAL A 138 3.64 17.34 -8.07
CA VAL A 138 3.94 18.75 -7.79
C VAL A 138 3.02 19.73 -8.51
N ASP A 139 2.51 19.38 -9.69
CA ASP A 139 1.64 20.26 -10.49
C ASP A 139 0.17 20.14 -10.08
N THR A 140 -0.29 18.97 -9.60
CA THR A 140 -1.69 18.76 -9.19
C THR A 140 -1.94 18.95 -7.69
N PHE A 141 -0.88 18.94 -6.89
CA PHE A 141 -0.99 18.90 -5.43
C PHE A 141 -1.81 20.04 -4.82
N ALA A 142 -1.72 21.26 -5.37
CA ALA A 142 -2.46 22.40 -4.85
C ALA A 142 -3.99 22.21 -4.90
N GLU A 143 -4.51 21.54 -5.94
CA GLU A 143 -5.94 21.23 -6.07
C GLU A 143 -6.31 19.97 -5.25
N ASP A 144 -5.42 18.98 -5.26
CA ASP A 144 -5.60 17.71 -4.56
C ASP A 144 -5.69 17.91 -3.04
N ILE A 145 -4.79 18.71 -2.44
CA ILE A 145 -4.82 18.97 -1.00
C ILE A 145 -6.11 19.68 -0.57
N VAL A 146 -6.60 20.64 -1.37
CA VAL A 146 -7.88 21.31 -1.10
C VAL A 146 -9.04 20.33 -1.20
N THR A 147 -8.99 19.40 -2.15
CA THR A 147 -10.00 18.34 -2.29
C THR A 147 -10.03 17.43 -1.06
N ALA A 148 -8.85 17.03 -0.56
CA ALA A 148 -8.73 16.23 0.66
C ALA A 148 -9.22 16.96 1.90
N LEU A 149 -8.81 18.21 2.10
CA LEU A 149 -9.23 19.04 3.25
C LEU A 149 -10.74 19.28 3.29
N ASN A 150 -11.41 19.28 2.14
CA ASN A 150 -12.87 19.39 2.04
C ASN A 150 -13.59 18.03 2.14
N GLY A 151 -12.87 16.92 2.35
CA GLY A 151 -13.45 15.58 2.46
C GLY A 151 -13.97 15.00 1.14
N ASN A 152 -13.54 15.53 0.00
CA ASN A 152 -14.04 15.16 -1.33
C ASN A 152 -13.14 14.18 -2.09
N SER A 153 -12.12 13.63 -1.43
CA SER A 153 -11.23 12.60 -2.01
C SER A 153 -11.93 11.26 -2.19
N ILE A 154 -11.41 10.44 -3.10
CA ILE A 154 -11.75 9.02 -3.20
C ILE A 154 -10.95 8.30 -2.10
N ILE A 155 -11.67 7.65 -1.19
CA ILE A 155 -11.08 6.89 -0.08
C ILE A 155 -10.88 5.44 -0.53
N ASN A 156 -9.65 4.94 -0.38
CA ASN A 156 -9.30 3.56 -0.68
C ASN A 156 -8.81 2.89 0.60
N GLU A 157 -9.52 1.87 1.05
CA GLU A 157 -9.06 1.02 2.15
C GLU A 157 -8.16 -0.08 1.60
N VAL A 158 -6.84 0.16 1.60
CA VAL A 158 -5.87 -0.77 1.03
C VAL A 158 -5.60 -1.91 2.03
N PRO A 159 -5.91 -3.18 1.68
CA PRO A 159 -5.58 -4.34 2.51
C PRO A 159 -4.07 -4.49 2.66
N ARG A 160 -3.61 -5.01 3.80
CA ARG A 160 -2.20 -5.25 4.06
C ARG A 160 -1.96 -6.68 4.57
N LEU A 161 -0.94 -7.33 4.03
CA LEU A 161 -0.47 -8.63 4.50
C LEU A 161 0.30 -8.46 5.80
N GLN A 162 0.22 -9.45 6.69
CA GLN A 162 1.09 -9.55 7.85
C GLN A 162 1.40 -11.01 8.15
N ALA A 163 2.59 -11.25 8.69
CA ALA A 163 2.94 -12.54 9.24
C ALA A 163 2.93 -12.50 10.77
N ILE A 164 2.29 -13.49 11.37
CA ILE A 164 2.30 -13.78 12.80
C ILE A 164 3.28 -14.94 13.02
N ILE A 165 4.28 -14.75 13.87
CA ILE A 165 5.36 -15.70 14.09
C ILE A 165 5.32 -16.20 15.52
N ASP A 166 5.07 -17.50 15.68
CA ASP A 166 5.17 -18.23 16.93
C ASP A 166 6.47 -19.02 16.97
N THR A 167 7.37 -18.68 17.90
CA THR A 167 8.66 -19.36 18.04
C THR A 167 8.54 -20.63 18.86
N THR A 168 9.54 -21.50 18.73
CA THR A 168 9.66 -22.71 19.56
C THR A 168 9.89 -22.40 21.04
N SER A 169 10.31 -21.17 21.38
CA SER A 169 10.44 -20.70 22.77
C SER A 169 9.14 -20.14 23.35
N GLY A 170 8.04 -20.12 22.56
CA GLY A 170 6.74 -19.60 22.98
C GLY A 170 6.57 -18.09 22.82
N ASN A 171 7.48 -17.40 22.13
CA ASN A 171 7.30 -15.97 21.82
C ASN A 171 6.40 -15.82 20.59
N ARG A 172 5.50 -14.83 20.63
CA ARG A 172 4.66 -14.44 19.50
C ARG A 172 4.93 -12.98 19.14
N PHE A 173 5.16 -12.71 17.87
CA PHE A 173 5.31 -11.34 17.34
C PHE A 173 4.83 -11.28 15.88
N THR A 174 4.65 -10.08 15.37
CA THR A 174 4.18 -9.84 14.01
C THR A 174 5.21 -9.09 13.19
N THR A 175 5.16 -9.24 11.87
CA THR A 175 5.88 -8.36 10.95
C THR A 175 5.19 -7.03 10.82
N ASP A 176 5.89 -6.06 10.23
CA ASP A 176 5.24 -4.88 9.68
C ASP A 176 4.20 -5.28 8.60
N PRO A 177 3.12 -4.50 8.43
CA PRO A 177 2.16 -4.71 7.36
C PRO A 177 2.77 -4.45 5.97
N ALA A 178 2.48 -5.30 4.99
CA ALA A 178 2.91 -5.15 3.60
C ALA A 178 1.73 -4.78 2.69
N MET A 179 1.87 -3.75 1.86
CA MET A 179 0.87 -3.35 0.88
C MET A 179 0.93 -4.16 -0.41
N ASN A 180 2.13 -4.58 -0.82
CA ASN A 180 2.34 -5.34 -2.06
C ASN A 180 2.55 -6.81 -1.73
N ASP A 181 3.75 -7.14 -1.25
CA ASP A 181 4.27 -8.50 -1.24
C ASP A 181 4.90 -8.83 0.12
N LEU A 182 4.69 -10.06 0.60
CA LEU A 182 5.34 -10.60 1.80
C LEU A 182 6.08 -11.89 1.42
N LEU A 183 7.40 -11.90 1.60
CA LEU A 183 8.25 -13.06 1.32
C LEU A 183 8.50 -13.88 2.57
N ILE A 184 8.45 -15.20 2.47
CA ILE A 184 9.02 -16.13 3.45
C ILE A 184 10.09 -16.98 2.77
N ALA A 185 11.32 -16.92 3.27
CA ALA A 185 12.45 -17.64 2.67
C ALA A 185 13.55 -18.04 3.69
N ASN A 186 14.48 -18.86 3.24
CA ASN A 186 15.71 -19.20 3.95
C ASN A 186 16.73 -18.08 3.78
N THR A 187 17.37 -17.64 4.86
CA THR A 187 18.33 -16.52 4.83
C THR A 187 19.55 -16.79 3.92
N HIS A 188 19.85 -18.06 3.65
CA HIS A 188 20.92 -18.44 2.74
C HIS A 188 20.36 -18.72 1.35
N GLN A 189 20.63 -17.80 0.40
CA GLN A 189 20.10 -17.89 -0.98
C GLN A 189 20.54 -19.17 -1.73
N TYR A 190 21.65 -19.78 -1.35
CA TYR A 190 22.12 -21.06 -1.93
C TYR A 190 21.50 -22.30 -1.27
N ALA A 191 20.68 -22.14 -0.23
CA ALA A 191 20.02 -23.21 0.48
C ALA A 191 18.50 -23.10 0.31
N PRO A 192 17.79 -24.21 0.12
CA PRO A 192 16.36 -24.15 -0.11
C PRO A 192 15.60 -23.76 1.16
N SER A 193 14.46 -23.12 0.96
CA SER A 193 13.41 -22.95 1.95
C SER A 193 12.65 -24.26 2.10
N LYS A 194 12.69 -24.86 3.28
CA LYS A 194 12.00 -26.13 3.59
C LYS A 194 10.95 -25.87 4.66
N TYR A 195 9.73 -26.32 4.41
CA TYR A 195 8.63 -26.11 5.35
C TYR A 195 7.46 -27.07 5.12
N HIS A 196 6.58 -27.13 6.12
CA HIS A 196 5.27 -27.73 6.01
C HIS A 196 4.24 -26.61 5.81
N LEU A 197 3.49 -26.66 4.72
CA LEU A 197 2.44 -25.70 4.38
C LEU A 197 1.08 -26.26 4.80
N ARG A 198 0.21 -25.42 5.37
CA ARG A 198 -1.19 -25.73 5.70
C ARG A 198 -2.10 -24.57 5.34
N ARG A 199 -3.24 -24.88 4.70
CA ARG A 199 -4.33 -23.94 4.40
C ARG A 199 -5.61 -24.74 4.13
N GLY A 200 -6.76 -24.33 4.66
CA GLY A 200 -8.05 -24.97 4.36
C GLY A 200 -8.13 -26.47 4.66
N GLY A 201 -7.48 -26.92 5.73
CA GLY A 201 -7.37 -28.36 6.06
C GLY A 201 -6.44 -29.16 5.14
N LYS A 202 -5.91 -28.58 4.07
CA LYS A 202 -4.88 -29.18 3.21
C LYS A 202 -3.50 -29.01 3.84
N LYS A 203 -2.59 -29.94 3.54
CA LYS A 203 -1.21 -29.90 4.02
C LYS A 203 -0.27 -30.51 2.99
N CYS A 204 0.92 -29.93 2.85
CA CYS A 204 2.01 -30.53 2.09
C CYS A 204 3.36 -30.17 2.67
N ARG A 205 4.39 -30.88 2.21
CA ARG A 205 5.79 -30.51 2.44
C ARG A 205 6.30 -29.86 1.17
N GLN A 206 7.01 -28.75 1.32
CA GLN A 206 7.52 -28.02 0.18
C GLN A 206 8.99 -27.67 0.38
N GLN A 207 9.71 -27.72 -0.73
CA GLN A 207 11.07 -27.23 -0.86
C GLN A 207 11.08 -26.24 -2.03
N SER A 208 11.47 -24.99 -1.78
CA SER A 208 11.37 -23.88 -2.73
C SER A 208 12.50 -22.89 -2.52
N SER A 209 12.60 -21.87 -3.37
CA SER A 209 13.42 -20.68 -3.12
C SER A 209 12.73 -19.66 -2.21
N GLY A 210 11.59 -20.04 -1.63
CA GLY A 210 10.72 -19.19 -0.82
C GLY A 210 9.30 -19.17 -1.37
N ILE A 211 8.40 -18.58 -0.60
CA ILE A 211 6.99 -18.39 -0.93
C ILE A 211 6.65 -16.91 -0.78
N VAL A 212 5.97 -16.38 -1.79
CA VAL A 212 5.54 -14.98 -1.88
C VAL A 212 4.05 -14.95 -1.70
N PHE A 213 3.61 -14.03 -0.84
CA PHE A 213 2.23 -13.64 -0.67
C PHE A 213 2.06 -12.26 -1.26
N SER A 214 0.96 -11.99 -1.94
CA SER A 214 0.76 -10.69 -2.58
C SER A 214 -0.69 -10.25 -2.45
N THR A 215 -0.92 -8.97 -2.13
CA THR A 215 -2.27 -8.39 -2.18
C THR A 215 -2.74 -8.30 -3.64
N TRP A 216 -4.00 -7.92 -3.86
CA TRP A 216 -4.46 -7.57 -5.20
C TRP A 216 -3.58 -6.49 -5.87
N LEU A 217 -3.14 -5.49 -5.10
CA LEU A 217 -2.37 -4.36 -5.60
C LEU A 217 -0.89 -4.71 -5.88
N GLY A 218 -0.36 -5.75 -5.24
CA GLY A 218 1.01 -6.26 -5.49
C GLY A 218 1.25 -6.78 -6.92
N GLN A 219 0.20 -6.90 -7.74
CA GLN A 219 0.33 -7.11 -9.19
C GLN A 219 1.11 -6.00 -9.92
N GLY A 220 1.17 -4.79 -9.37
CA GLY A 220 2.04 -3.73 -9.89
C GLY A 220 3.51 -3.86 -9.49
N ALA A 221 3.86 -4.88 -8.70
CA ALA A 221 5.15 -5.06 -8.06
C ALA A 221 5.74 -6.45 -8.34
N TRP A 222 6.25 -7.15 -7.32
CA TRP A 222 7.08 -8.33 -7.51
C TRP A 222 6.29 -9.52 -8.09
N LEU A 223 5.01 -9.66 -7.72
CA LEU A 223 4.15 -10.75 -8.19
C LEU A 223 4.14 -10.90 -9.72
N ASN A 224 4.06 -9.78 -10.44
CA ASN A 224 4.01 -9.79 -11.91
C ASN A 224 5.31 -10.28 -12.57
N HIS A 225 6.43 -10.24 -11.84
CA HIS A 225 7.73 -10.66 -12.36
C HIS A 225 8.10 -12.11 -12.01
N ILE A 226 7.41 -12.73 -11.04
CA ILE A 226 7.72 -14.11 -10.61
C ILE A 226 6.86 -15.17 -11.28
N LEU A 227 5.76 -14.78 -11.92
CA LEU A 227 4.86 -15.67 -12.64
C LEU A 227 4.93 -15.43 -14.13
N GLU A 228 4.80 -16.49 -14.94
CA GLU A 228 4.66 -16.30 -16.38
C GLU A 228 3.36 -15.57 -16.70
N LYS A 229 3.36 -14.74 -17.75
CA LYS A 229 2.18 -13.96 -18.18
C LYS A 229 0.91 -14.81 -18.31
N SER A 230 1.03 -16.01 -18.89
CA SER A 230 -0.10 -16.93 -19.05
C SER A 230 -0.62 -17.48 -17.73
N THR A 231 0.25 -17.65 -16.74
CA THR A 231 -0.07 -18.07 -15.37
C THR A 231 -0.79 -16.93 -14.64
N MET A 232 -0.30 -15.70 -14.71
CA MET A 232 -1.00 -14.52 -14.18
C MET A 232 -2.40 -14.33 -14.79
N GLN A 233 -2.52 -14.47 -16.11
CA GLN A 233 -3.81 -14.39 -16.80
C GLN A 233 -4.80 -15.48 -16.33
N LYS A 234 -4.31 -16.67 -16.00
CA LYS A 234 -5.13 -17.73 -15.40
C LYS A 234 -5.58 -17.35 -13.98
N MET A 235 -4.74 -16.68 -13.16
CA MET A 235 -5.16 -16.17 -11.84
C MET A 235 -6.30 -15.19 -11.97
N ARG A 236 -6.10 -14.14 -12.77
CA ARG A 236 -7.06 -13.03 -12.89
C ARG A 236 -8.46 -13.51 -13.31
N LYS A 237 -8.53 -14.60 -14.07
CA LYS A 237 -9.81 -15.23 -14.47
C LYS A 237 -10.53 -15.97 -13.32
N LYS A 238 -9.80 -16.36 -12.27
CA LYS A 238 -10.35 -17.02 -11.08
C LYS A 238 -10.78 -16.02 -9.99
N VAL A 239 -10.35 -14.76 -10.07
CA VAL A 239 -10.63 -13.73 -9.07
C VAL A 239 -12.02 -13.14 -9.28
N ASP A 240 -12.84 -13.12 -8.23
CA ASP A 240 -14.02 -12.26 -8.18
C ASP A 240 -13.62 -10.87 -7.66
N THR A 241 -14.11 -9.81 -8.28
CA THR A 241 -13.81 -8.43 -7.86
C THR A 241 -14.27 -8.12 -6.44
N SER A 242 -15.30 -8.82 -5.94
CA SER A 242 -15.77 -8.68 -4.56
C SER A 242 -14.79 -9.25 -3.52
N GLU A 243 -13.85 -10.11 -3.94
CA GLU A 243 -12.86 -10.76 -3.08
C GLU A 243 -11.57 -9.93 -2.91
N ILE A 244 -11.38 -8.88 -3.70
CA ILE A 244 -10.14 -8.09 -3.75
C ILE A 244 -9.77 -7.49 -2.38
N GLY A 245 -10.76 -7.24 -1.52
CA GLY A 245 -10.56 -6.63 -0.21
C GLY A 245 -10.12 -7.59 0.90
N ASP A 246 -10.32 -8.90 0.74
CA ASP A 246 -10.11 -9.91 1.79
C ASP A 246 -9.36 -11.16 1.34
N HIS A 247 -9.02 -11.27 0.05
CA HIS A 247 -8.20 -12.35 -0.50
C HIS A 247 -6.80 -11.87 -0.91
N TYR A 248 -5.85 -12.79 -0.91
CA TYR A 248 -4.48 -12.59 -1.32
C TYR A 248 -3.97 -13.74 -2.19
N PHE A 249 -2.95 -13.45 -3.00
CA PHE A 249 -2.25 -14.43 -3.82
C PHE A 249 -1.22 -15.19 -3.01
N VAL A 250 -1.07 -16.47 -3.30
CA VAL A 250 0.00 -17.33 -2.77
C VAL A 250 0.81 -17.91 -3.91
N VAL A 251 2.12 -17.66 -3.92
CA VAL A 251 3.02 -18.09 -4.98
C VAL A 251 4.31 -18.71 -4.42
N SER A 252 4.44 -20.04 -4.54
CA SER A 252 5.68 -20.73 -4.17
C SER A 252 6.67 -20.72 -5.32
N ARG A 253 7.92 -20.32 -5.05
CA ARG A 253 8.96 -20.15 -6.07
C ARG A 253 9.71 -21.44 -6.35
N GLU A 254 9.79 -21.82 -7.63
CA GLU A 254 10.72 -22.86 -8.11
C GLU A 254 10.48 -24.27 -7.52
N ILE A 255 9.23 -24.64 -7.24
CA ILE A 255 8.90 -26.01 -6.80
C ILE A 255 8.86 -27.00 -7.98
N PRO A 256 9.04 -28.33 -7.74
CA PRO A 256 8.99 -29.35 -8.80
C PRO A 256 7.67 -29.33 -9.58
N HIS A 257 7.74 -29.50 -10.90
CA HIS A 257 6.55 -29.47 -11.78
C HIS A 257 5.48 -30.49 -11.37
N GLN A 258 5.87 -31.72 -11.03
CA GLN A 258 4.92 -32.74 -10.56
C GLN A 258 4.13 -32.26 -9.33
N GLN A 259 4.77 -31.57 -8.39
CA GLN A 259 4.08 -31.02 -7.23
C GLN A 259 3.14 -29.86 -7.60
N ARG A 260 3.47 -29.07 -8.62
CA ARG A 260 2.56 -28.03 -9.15
C ARG A 260 1.29 -28.62 -9.73
N GLU A 261 1.39 -29.79 -10.35
CA GLU A 261 0.27 -30.53 -10.95
C GLU A 261 -0.57 -31.24 -9.89
N ASP A 262 0.08 -31.97 -8.98
CA ASP A 262 -0.60 -32.77 -7.96
C ASP A 262 -1.21 -31.92 -6.83
N GLU A 263 -0.59 -30.77 -6.53
CA GLU A 263 -0.93 -29.90 -5.40
C GLU A 263 -1.01 -28.42 -5.84
N GLU A 264 -1.82 -28.10 -6.87
CA GLU A 264 -1.92 -26.73 -7.44
C GLU A 264 -2.12 -25.64 -6.37
N TRP A 265 -3.00 -25.90 -5.39
CA TRP A 265 -3.26 -25.01 -4.26
C TRP A 265 -1.98 -24.61 -3.49
N SER A 266 -0.98 -25.49 -3.41
CA SER A 266 0.19 -25.28 -2.53
C SER A 266 1.24 -24.32 -3.10
N TRP A 267 1.12 -23.94 -4.37
CA TRP A 267 2.09 -23.09 -5.04
C TRP A 267 1.47 -21.90 -5.74
N PHE A 268 0.17 -21.93 -6.00
CA PHE A 268 -0.52 -20.92 -6.78
C PHE A 268 -1.99 -20.88 -6.38
N ASP A 269 -2.39 -19.83 -5.68
CA ASP A 269 -3.77 -19.71 -5.19
C ASP A 269 -4.20 -18.26 -4.97
N TRP A 270 -5.51 -18.06 -4.90
CA TRP A 270 -6.19 -16.82 -4.50
C TRP A 270 -7.14 -17.17 -3.36
N THR A 271 -6.91 -16.63 -2.17
CA THR A 271 -7.54 -17.16 -0.94
C THR A 271 -7.64 -16.10 0.15
N ASN A 272 -8.65 -16.23 1.02
CA ASN A 272 -8.77 -15.49 2.28
C ASN A 272 -8.45 -16.36 3.51
N GLU A 273 -8.13 -17.64 3.33
CA GLU A 273 -7.81 -18.52 4.45
C GLU A 273 -6.38 -18.27 4.94
N ASP A 274 -6.15 -18.39 6.24
CA ASP A 274 -4.81 -18.34 6.83
C ASP A 274 -3.86 -19.36 6.17
N THR A 275 -2.72 -18.87 5.67
CA THR A 275 -1.63 -19.74 5.23
C THR A 275 -0.65 -19.94 6.37
N VAL A 276 -0.54 -21.17 6.88
CA VAL A 276 0.36 -21.50 7.99
C VAL A 276 1.55 -22.32 7.52
N ILE A 277 2.74 -21.81 7.79
CA ILE A 277 4.04 -22.43 7.49
C ILE A 277 4.68 -22.89 8.80
N THR A 278 5.05 -24.16 8.90
CA THR A 278 5.97 -24.63 9.94
C THR A 278 7.36 -24.81 9.33
N SER A 279 8.32 -24.02 9.82
CA SER A 279 9.67 -23.95 9.26
C SER A 279 10.51 -25.20 9.55
N ASP A 280 11.17 -25.75 8.54
CA ASP A 280 12.31 -26.67 8.68
C ASP A 280 13.67 -25.99 8.36
N MET A 281 13.62 -24.68 8.07
CA MET A 281 14.81 -23.87 7.81
C MET A 281 15.58 -23.63 9.11
N HIS A 282 16.90 -23.81 9.08
CA HIS A 282 17.73 -23.50 10.24
C HIS A 282 17.63 -22.01 10.61
N ARG A 283 17.63 -21.13 9.60
CA ARG A 283 17.34 -19.70 9.70
C ARG A 283 16.45 -19.29 8.53
N GLY A 284 15.26 -18.81 8.84
CA GLY A 284 14.36 -18.22 7.88
C GLY A 284 14.07 -16.77 8.22
N TYR A 285 13.45 -16.06 7.30
CA TYR A 285 13.05 -14.68 7.47
C TYR A 285 11.76 -14.40 6.72
N VAL A 286 11.00 -13.46 7.24
CA VAL A 286 9.87 -12.83 6.58
C VAL A 286 10.26 -11.42 6.16
N VAL A 287 9.90 -10.99 4.96
CA VAL A 287 10.13 -9.62 4.48
C VAL A 287 8.84 -9.03 3.90
N PRO A 288 8.19 -8.09 4.59
CA PRO A 288 7.10 -7.29 4.05
C PRO A 288 7.66 -6.17 3.16
N ASP A 289 7.12 -6.02 1.94
CA ASP A 289 7.42 -4.96 0.97
C ASP A 289 8.92 -4.71 0.67
N GLY A 290 9.78 -5.71 0.92
CA GLY A 290 11.22 -5.56 0.75
C GLY A 290 11.88 -4.62 1.77
N TRP A 291 11.23 -4.38 2.91
CA TRP A 291 11.67 -3.43 3.94
C TRP A 291 12.51 -4.08 5.05
N ASP A 292 11.88 -4.50 6.16
CA ASP A 292 12.58 -5.04 7.33
C ASP A 292 12.52 -6.56 7.38
N GLU A 293 13.67 -7.18 7.67
CA GLU A 293 13.75 -8.64 7.82
C GLU A 293 13.35 -9.07 9.23
N VAL A 294 12.37 -9.97 9.32
CA VAL A 294 11.96 -10.57 10.58
C VAL A 294 12.36 -12.04 10.60
N HIS A 295 13.38 -12.36 11.40
CA HIS A 295 13.98 -13.69 11.42
C HIS A 295 13.23 -14.69 12.32
N PHE A 296 13.26 -15.95 11.91
CA PHE A 296 12.78 -17.09 12.68
C PHE A 296 13.68 -18.31 12.49
N ASN A 297 13.53 -19.30 13.37
CA ASN A 297 14.33 -20.52 13.34
C ASN A 297 13.47 -21.74 12.97
N ARG A 298 14.13 -22.90 12.84
CA ARG A 298 13.46 -24.19 12.66
C ARG A 298 12.40 -24.42 13.74
N GLY A 299 11.25 -24.93 13.33
CA GLY A 299 10.11 -25.25 14.18
C GLY A 299 9.18 -24.07 14.46
N ALA A 300 9.55 -22.83 14.10
CA ALA A 300 8.64 -21.70 14.19
C ALA A 300 7.42 -21.92 13.27
N SER A 301 6.26 -21.46 13.74
CA SER A 301 5.03 -21.38 12.94
C SER A 301 4.86 -19.94 12.48
N ILE A 302 4.59 -19.76 11.19
CA ILE A 302 4.36 -18.45 10.56
C ILE A 302 3.00 -18.50 9.90
N THR A 303 2.06 -17.67 10.36
CA THR A 303 0.72 -17.52 9.78
C THR A 303 0.67 -16.23 8.99
N VAL A 304 0.28 -16.30 7.71
CA VAL A 304 0.11 -15.13 6.83
C VAL A 304 -1.35 -14.94 6.50
N ASN A 305 -1.83 -13.70 6.64
CA ASN A 305 -3.19 -13.28 6.31
C ASN A 305 -3.27 -11.75 6.06
N LEU A 306 -4.50 -11.24 5.88
CA LEU A 306 -4.81 -9.82 5.67
C LEU A 306 -5.39 -9.12 6.92
N GLU A 307 -5.13 -9.64 8.12
CA GLU A 307 -5.68 -9.07 9.38
C GLU A 307 -4.94 -7.81 9.85
N ALA A 308 -3.89 -7.38 9.14
CA ALA A 308 -3.23 -6.12 9.45
C ALA A 308 -4.21 -4.95 9.27
N PRO A 309 -4.07 -3.87 10.08
CA PRO A 309 -4.90 -2.68 9.89
C PRO A 309 -4.77 -2.20 8.43
N LYS A 310 -5.86 -1.82 7.76
CA LYS A 310 -5.80 -1.32 6.38
C LYS A 310 -5.09 0.04 6.32
N LEU A 311 -4.64 0.47 5.14
CA LEU A 311 -4.15 1.84 4.93
C LEU A 311 -5.26 2.68 4.27
N CYS A 312 -5.58 3.84 4.83
CA CYS A 312 -6.49 4.80 4.21
C CYS A 312 -5.72 5.64 3.17
N LEU A 313 -5.79 5.25 1.90
CA LEU A 313 -5.13 5.96 0.80
C LEU A 313 -6.13 6.86 0.07
N LEU A 314 -5.81 8.15 -0.02
CA LEU A 314 -6.59 9.13 -0.76
C LEU A 314 -6.12 9.22 -2.21
N THR A 315 -7.07 9.11 -3.14
CA THR A 315 -6.88 9.38 -4.56
C THR A 315 -7.91 10.43 -5.02
N PHE A 316 -7.71 11.00 -6.20
CA PHE A 316 -8.47 12.19 -6.63
C PHE A 316 -9.10 12.05 -8.01
N ARG A 317 -8.57 11.18 -8.87
CA ARG A 317 -9.09 10.99 -10.25
C ARG A 317 -9.77 9.65 -10.44
N LYS A 318 -9.19 8.59 -9.91
CA LYS A 318 -9.70 7.21 -9.96
C LYS A 318 -9.41 6.52 -8.63
N SER A 319 -10.22 5.53 -8.26
CA SER A 319 -9.84 4.61 -7.18
C SER A 319 -8.57 3.84 -7.54
N ILE A 320 -7.84 3.36 -6.54
CA ILE A 320 -6.61 2.59 -6.75
C ILE A 320 -6.87 1.30 -7.54
N ASN A 321 -8.06 0.71 -7.37
CA ASN A 321 -8.48 -0.48 -8.10
C ASN A 321 -8.78 -0.18 -9.57
N GLU A 322 -9.41 0.94 -9.89
CA GLU A 322 -9.59 1.38 -11.28
C GLU A 322 -8.25 1.66 -11.95
N LYS A 323 -7.30 2.30 -11.25
CA LYS A 323 -5.93 2.50 -11.76
C LYS A 323 -5.28 1.16 -12.11
N LEU A 324 -5.38 0.15 -11.25
CA LEU A 324 -4.82 -1.17 -11.54
C LEU A 324 -5.56 -1.87 -12.70
N ALA A 325 -6.88 -1.78 -12.74
CA ALA A 325 -7.68 -2.36 -13.82
C ALA A 325 -7.29 -1.79 -15.19
N ASP A 326 -7.03 -0.48 -15.27
CA ASP A 326 -6.52 0.15 -16.49
C ASP A 326 -5.17 -0.40 -16.92
N LEU A 327 -4.23 -0.61 -15.99
CA LEU A 327 -2.91 -1.16 -16.28
C LEU A 327 -3.01 -2.61 -16.75
N ILE A 328 -3.89 -3.41 -16.14
CA ILE A 328 -4.17 -4.79 -16.55
C ILE A 328 -4.76 -4.79 -17.98
N ALA A 329 -5.71 -3.91 -18.27
CA ALA A 329 -6.34 -3.82 -19.59
C ALA A 329 -5.36 -3.38 -20.69
N GLN A 330 -4.38 -2.57 -20.34
CA GLN A 330 -3.29 -2.13 -21.23
C GLN A 330 -2.12 -3.13 -21.32
N GLU A 331 -2.20 -4.26 -20.60
CA GLU A 331 -1.13 -5.26 -20.47
C GLU A 331 0.21 -4.69 -19.97
N LEU A 332 0.16 -3.62 -19.17
CA LEU A 332 1.32 -3.02 -18.52
C LEU A 332 1.70 -3.74 -17.22
N VAL A 333 0.75 -4.49 -16.65
CA VAL A 333 0.93 -5.40 -15.52
C VAL A 333 0.21 -6.72 -15.74
#